data_AF-A0A5C7PAG1-F1
#
_entry.id   AF-A0A5C7PAG1-F1
#
_cell.length_a   1.000
_cell.length_b   1.000
_cell.length_c   1.000
_cell.angle_alpha   90.00
_cell.angle_beta   90.00
_cell.angle_gamma   90.00
#
_symmetry.space_group_name_H-M   'P 1'
#
loop_
_entity.id
_entity.type
_entity.pdbx_description
1 polymer ?
#
loop_
_entity_poly.entity_id
_entity_poly.type
_entity_poly.pdbx_seq_one_letter_code
_entity_poly.pdbx_strand_id
1 'polypeptide(L)'
;CLVFLAAPLVTLDGGQIAMEEMQARIPPRPRWWLQMGIELAGIGFFALLTLAAGVTIANNLRNQTATLEMPFWLFMAPLVVGMALLSVETAARLVHTWRRGRAEDKHTVLT
;
A
#
# COMPACT_ATOMS: atom_id res chain seq x y z
N CYS A 1 -6.74 12.97 6.85
CA CYS A 1 -6.61 11.74 6.03
C CYS A 1 -6.44 11.99 4.52
N LEU A 2 -6.57 13.22 4.03
CA LEU A 2 -6.52 13.53 2.59
C LEU A 2 -5.22 13.10 1.90
N VAL A 3 -4.09 13.15 2.63
CA VAL A 3 -2.78 12.66 2.18
C VAL A 3 -2.79 11.23 1.63
N PHE A 4 -3.67 10.35 2.13
CA PHE A 4 -3.74 8.97 1.68
C PHE A 4 -4.21 8.81 0.23
N LEU A 5 -4.86 9.83 -0.35
CA LEU A 5 -5.19 9.83 -1.78
C LEU A 5 -3.95 9.92 -2.67
N ALA A 6 -2.87 10.53 -2.19
CA ALA A 6 -1.61 10.61 -2.92
C ALA A 6 -0.74 9.35 -2.74
N ALA A 7 -1.07 8.48 -1.77
CA ALA A 7 -0.26 7.31 -1.48
C ALA A 7 -0.08 6.36 -2.68
N PRO A 8 -1.11 6.05 -3.50
CA PRO A 8 -0.95 5.24 -4.71
C PRO A 8 0.00 5.87 -5.73
N LEU A 9 -0.02 7.20 -5.88
CA LEU A 9 0.91 7.92 -6.77
C LEU A 9 2.35 7.80 -6.28
N VAL A 10 2.57 7.99 -4.97
CA VAL A 10 3.90 7.78 -4.36
C VAL A 10 4.38 6.34 -4.55
N THR A 11 3.49 5.35 -4.45
CA THR A 11 3.83 3.96 -4.75
C THR A 11 4.24 3.79 -6.20
N LEU A 12 3.42 4.27 -7.16
CA LEU A 12 3.69 4.23 -8.60
C LEU A 12 5.06 4.82 -8.97
N ASP A 13 5.39 5.97 -8.40
CA ASP A 13 6.66 6.67 -8.66
C ASP A 13 7.87 6.05 -7.94
N GLY A 14 7.67 4.97 -7.17
CA GLY A 14 8.74 4.33 -6.40
C GLY A 14 9.19 5.14 -5.18
N GLY A 15 8.38 6.10 -4.73
CA GLY A 15 8.69 6.96 -3.58
C GLY A 15 8.50 6.29 -2.21
N GLN A 16 8.05 5.04 -2.15
CA GLN A 16 8.00 4.28 -0.90
C GLN A 16 9.37 3.76 -0.51
N ILE A 17 9.73 3.92 0.76
CA ILE A 17 10.96 3.34 1.30
C ILE A 17 10.79 1.82 1.37
N ALA A 18 11.35 1.11 0.39
CA ALA A 18 11.18 -0.33 0.21
C ALA A 18 12.39 -1.17 0.71
N MET A 19 13.35 -0.55 1.41
CA MET A 19 14.59 -1.20 1.88
C MET A 19 15.28 -2.00 0.76
N GLU A 20 15.41 -1.39 -0.40
CA GLU A 20 15.86 -2.05 -1.62
C GLU A 20 17.29 -2.58 -1.50
N GLU A 21 18.15 -1.88 -0.75
CA GLU A 21 19.54 -2.26 -0.48
C GLU A 21 19.63 -3.61 0.25
N MET A 22 18.70 -3.88 1.18
CA MET A 22 18.66 -5.16 1.88
C MET A 22 18.23 -6.28 0.94
N GLN A 23 17.23 -6.03 0.09
CA GLN A 23 16.78 -6.99 -0.91
C GLN A 23 17.84 -7.26 -1.98
N ALA A 24 18.65 -6.26 -2.33
CA ALA A 24 19.74 -6.37 -3.30
C ALA A 24 20.84 -7.35 -2.86
N ARG A 25 21.05 -7.53 -1.55
CA ARG A 25 22.02 -8.49 -0.99
C ARG A 25 21.57 -9.95 -1.06
N ILE A 26 20.32 -10.20 -1.44
CA ILE A 26 19.72 -11.54 -1.48
C ILE A 26 19.89 -12.14 -2.89
N PRO A 27 20.25 -13.44 -3.02
CA PRO A 27 20.35 -14.08 -4.32
C PRO A 27 19.04 -14.04 -5.12
N PRO A 28 19.08 -14.15 -6.46
CA PRO A 28 17.93 -13.84 -7.34
C PRO A 28 16.68 -14.68 -7.07
N ARG A 29 16.83 -15.98 -6.79
CA ARG A 29 15.73 -16.91 -6.54
C ARG A 29 15.00 -16.64 -5.22
N PRO A 30 15.67 -16.57 -4.05
CA PRO A 30 15.00 -16.21 -2.80
C PRO A 30 14.48 -14.77 -2.80
N ARG A 31 15.14 -13.85 -3.53
CA ARG A 31 14.66 -12.47 -3.68
C ARG A 31 13.28 -12.40 -4.35
N TRP A 32 13.01 -13.25 -5.34
CA TRP A 32 11.70 -13.30 -6.00
C TRP A 32 10.59 -13.74 -5.03
N TRP A 33 10.83 -14.79 -4.24
CA TRP A 33 9.87 -15.23 -3.22
C TRP A 33 9.65 -14.18 -2.13
N LEU A 34 10.70 -13.49 -1.72
CA LEU A 34 10.58 -12.38 -0.78
C LEU A 34 9.70 -11.26 -1.34
N GLN A 35 9.93 -10.85 -2.60
CA GLN A 35 9.12 -9.83 -3.27
C GLN A 35 7.64 -10.25 -3.38
N MET A 36 7.37 -11.50 -3.78
CA MET A 36 6.02 -12.07 -3.77
C MET A 36 5.38 -12.01 -2.38
N GLY A 37 6.12 -12.37 -1.33
CA GLY A 37 5.63 -12.32 0.05
C GLY A 37 5.31 -10.90 0.51
N ILE A 38 6.17 -9.93 0.18
CA ILE A 38 5.96 -8.51 0.50
C ILE A 38 4.72 -7.97 -0.21
N GLU A 39 4.56 -8.24 -1.51
CA GLU A 39 3.41 -7.79 -2.30
C GLU A 39 2.11 -8.43 -1.79
N LEU A 40 2.10 -9.74 -1.51
CA LEU A 40 0.94 -10.44 -0.93
C LEU A 40 0.55 -9.87 0.45
N ALA A 41 1.53 -9.65 1.32
CA ALA A 41 1.30 -9.04 2.63
C ALA A 41 0.76 -7.61 2.51
N GLY A 42 1.31 -6.83 1.57
CA GLY A 42 0.84 -5.48 1.27
C GLY A 42 -0.62 -5.44 0.82
N ILE A 43 -1.01 -6.32 -0.13
CA ILE A 43 -2.41 -6.44 -0.58
C ILE A 43 -3.34 -6.73 0.60
N GLY A 44 -2.99 -7.74 1.41
CA GLY A 44 -3.79 -8.14 2.57
C GLY A 44 -3.92 -7.01 3.59
N PHE A 45 -2.83 -6.32 3.88
CA PHE A 45 -2.82 -5.19 4.82
C PHE A 45 -3.68 -4.03 4.33
N PHE A 46 -3.52 -3.59 3.09
CA PHE A 46 -4.30 -2.48 2.54
C PHE A 46 -5.79 -2.83 2.36
N ALA A 47 -6.10 -4.07 1.97
CA ALA A 47 -7.48 -4.55 1.91
C ALA A 47 -8.12 -4.56 3.31
N LEU A 48 -7.41 -5.07 4.32
CA LEU A 48 -7.88 -5.07 5.71
C LEU A 48 -8.14 -3.65 6.21
N LEU A 49 -7.22 -2.71 5.96
CA LEU A 49 -7.41 -1.31 6.35
C LEU A 49 -8.61 -0.67 5.65
N THR A 50 -8.81 -0.98 4.36
CA THR A 50 -9.97 -0.50 3.60
C THR A 50 -11.28 -0.96 4.25
N LEU A 51 -11.37 -2.25 4.59
CA LEU A 51 -12.55 -2.83 5.24
C LEU A 51 -12.76 -2.26 6.65
N ALA A 52 -11.71 -2.23 7.47
CA ALA A 52 -11.78 -1.71 8.83
C ALA A 52 -12.19 -0.23 8.87
N ALA A 53 -11.62 0.60 7.97
CA ALA A 53 -12.00 1.99 7.83
C ALA A 53 -13.45 2.14 7.35
N GLY A 54 -13.90 1.32 6.38
CA GLY A 54 -15.29 1.30 5.92
C GLY A 54 -16.28 0.97 7.04
N VAL A 55 -15.99 -0.08 7.83
CA VAL A 55 -16.80 -0.46 9.01
C VAL A 55 -16.82 0.66 10.05
N THR A 56 -15.66 1.29 10.30
CA THR A 56 -15.56 2.41 11.24
C THR A 56 -16.42 3.59 10.81
N ILE A 57 -16.40 3.95 9.52
CA ILE A 57 -17.26 5.00 8.96
C ILE A 57 -18.74 4.63 9.11
N ALA A 58 -19.11 3.40 8.76
CA ALA A 58 -20.50 2.94 8.86
C ALA A 58 -21.03 3.05 10.30
N ASN A 59 -20.20 2.69 11.28
CA ASN A 59 -20.54 2.80 12.70
C ASN A 59 -20.58 4.25 13.23
N ASN A 60 -20.08 5.23 12.46
CA ASN A 60 -19.92 6.63 12.86
C ASN A 60 -20.52 7.63 11.85
N LEU A 61 -21.49 7.21 11.02
CA LEU A 61 -22.07 8.03 9.94
C LEU A 61 -22.66 9.36 10.41
N ARG A 62 -23.21 9.41 11.62
CA ARG A 62 -23.82 10.61 12.22
C ARG A 62 -22.86 11.40 13.12
N ASN A 63 -21.61 10.95 13.24
CA ASN A 63 -20.62 11.56 14.12
C ASN A 63 -19.83 12.67 13.40
N GLN A 64 -19.19 13.54 14.18
CA GLN A 64 -18.35 14.64 13.70
C GLN A 64 -16.94 14.57 14.29
N THR A 65 -15.98 15.17 13.61
CA THR A 65 -14.62 15.31 14.14
C THR A 65 -14.59 16.34 15.27
N ALA A 66 -13.93 16.04 16.39
CA ALA A 66 -13.94 16.89 17.58
C ALA A 66 -13.33 18.30 17.38
N THR A 67 -12.40 18.46 16.45
CA THR A 67 -11.66 19.72 16.25
C THR A 67 -12.21 20.59 15.12
N LEU A 68 -12.59 19.98 14.00
CA LEU A 68 -13.04 20.67 12.80
C LEU A 68 -14.56 20.62 12.60
N GLU A 69 -15.29 19.90 13.46
CA GLU A 69 -16.76 19.69 13.40
C GLU A 69 -17.27 19.17 12.04
N MET A 70 -16.38 18.61 11.22
CA MET A 70 -16.74 18.05 9.92
C MET A 70 -17.38 16.66 10.08
N PRO A 71 -18.26 16.25 9.15
CA PRO A 71 -18.80 14.90 9.12
C PRO A 71 -17.68 13.85 9.12
N PHE A 72 -17.74 12.88 10.04
CA PHE A 72 -16.68 11.88 10.22
C PHE A 72 -16.41 11.10 8.94
N TRP A 73 -17.46 10.72 8.21
CA TRP A 73 -17.35 10.00 6.95
C TRP A 73 -16.59 10.80 5.89
N LEU A 74 -16.78 12.12 5.83
CA LEU A 74 -16.08 12.98 4.86
C LEU A 74 -14.59 13.08 5.18
N PHE A 75 -14.26 13.21 6.47
CA PHE A 75 -12.87 13.27 6.91
C PHE A 75 -12.14 11.94 6.66
N MET A 76 -12.83 10.80 6.83
CA MET A 76 -12.23 9.47 6.79
C MET A 76 -12.32 8.79 5.42
N ALA A 77 -13.22 9.20 4.52
CA ALA A 77 -13.36 8.66 3.17
C ALA A 77 -12.04 8.62 2.35
N PRO A 78 -11.18 9.66 2.38
CA PRO A 78 -9.88 9.63 1.71
C PRO A 78 -8.98 8.46 2.13
N LEU A 79 -9.08 8.00 3.39
CA LEU A 79 -8.34 6.83 3.87
C LEU A 79 -8.84 5.55 3.17
N VAL A 80 -10.17 5.35 3.11
CA VAL A 80 -10.77 4.18 2.47
C VAL A 80 -10.36 4.12 1.01
N VAL A 81 -10.48 5.24 0.29
CA VAL A 81 -10.12 5.30 -1.14
C VAL A 81 -8.62 5.08 -1.33
N GLY A 82 -7.77 5.72 -0.53
CA GLY A 82 -6.32 5.58 -0.62
C GLY A 82 -5.85 4.14 -0.37
N MET A 83 -6.38 3.48 0.66
CA MET A 83 -6.05 2.08 0.97
C MET A 83 -6.60 1.12 -0.10
N ALA A 84 -7.80 1.37 -0.63
CA ALA A 84 -8.36 0.55 -1.70
C ALA A 84 -7.48 0.60 -2.96
N LEU A 85 -7.08 1.82 -3.36
CA LEU A 85 -6.19 2.02 -4.50
C LEU A 85 -4.81 1.40 -4.29
N LEU A 86 -4.23 1.52 -3.10
CA LEU A 86 -2.97 0.84 -2.77
C LEU A 86 -3.08 -0.68 -2.83
N SER A 87 -4.21 -1.25 -2.41
CA SER A 87 -4.46 -2.68 -2.53
C SER A 87 -4.48 -3.12 -4.00
N VAL A 88 -5.16 -2.36 -4.86
CA VAL A 88 -5.20 -2.61 -6.32
C VAL A 88 -3.82 -2.45 -6.97
N GLU A 89 -3.09 -1.38 -6.65
CA GLU A 89 -1.75 -1.14 -7.18
C GLU A 89 -0.77 -2.24 -6.76
N THR A 90 -0.82 -2.66 -5.50
CA THR A 90 0.04 -3.75 -5.01
C THR A 90 -0.34 -5.09 -5.66
N ALA A 91 -1.64 -5.32 -5.91
CA ALA A 91 -2.09 -6.49 -6.67
C ALA A 91 -1.62 -6.46 -8.13
N ALA A 92 -1.62 -5.29 -8.78
CA ALA A 92 -1.07 -5.13 -10.11
C ALA A 92 0.42 -5.46 -10.15
N ARG A 93 1.20 -4.97 -9.16
CA ARG A 93 2.62 -5.32 -8.99
C ARG A 93 2.84 -6.81 -8.82
N LEU A 94 2.06 -7.45 -7.94
CA LEU A 94 2.10 -8.90 -7.76
C LEU A 94 1.89 -9.66 -9.08
N VAL A 95 0.88 -9.27 -9.86
CA VAL A 95 0.62 -9.88 -11.16
C VAL A 95 1.78 -9.63 -12.13
N HIS A 96 2.37 -8.43 -12.14
CA HIS A 96 3.53 -8.12 -12.96
C HIS A 96 4.77 -8.94 -12.57
N THR A 97 5.11 -9.01 -11.28
CA THR A 97 6.26 -9.75 -10.77
C THR A 97 6.08 -11.26 -10.93
N TRP A 98 4.85 -11.77 -10.78
CA TRP A 98 4.49 -13.15 -11.10
C TRP A 98 4.70 -13.45 -12.59
N ARG A 99 4.15 -12.63 -13.49
CA ARG A 99 4.24 -12.83 -14.95
C ARG A 99 5.68 -12.74 -15.45
N ARG A 100 6.52 -11.90 -14.84
CA ARG A 100 7.95 -11.79 -15.17
C ARG A 100 8.76 -13.03 -14.76
N GLY A 101 8.35 -13.74 -13.71
CA GLY A 101 9.04 -14.96 -13.21
C GLY A 101 10.47 -14.73 -12.71
N ARG A 102 10.88 -13.48 -12.52
CA ARG A 102 12.20 -13.08 -12.02
C ARG A 102 12.07 -11.91 -11.06
N ALA A 103 12.94 -11.86 -10.06
CA ALA A 103 12.97 -10.78 -9.10
C ALA A 103 13.30 -9.45 -9.79
N GLU A 104 12.66 -8.38 -9.35
CA GLU A 104 12.97 -7.03 -9.80
C GLU A 104 14.39 -6.65 -9.35
N ASP A 105 15.12 -5.96 -10.22
CA ASP A 105 16.49 -5.55 -9.93
C ASP A 105 16.46 -4.39 -8.94
N LYS A 106 16.94 -4.67 -7.74
CA LYS A 106 17.11 -3.68 -6.67
C LYS A 106 18.55 -3.19 -6.71
N HIS A 107 18.73 -1.88 -6.91
CA HIS A 107 20.04 -1.26 -7.05
C HIS A 107 20.58 -0.83 -5.69
N THR A 108 21.87 -1.03 -5.44
CA THR A 108 22.58 -0.45 -4.28
C THR A 108 23.44 0.70 -4.77
N VAL A 109 23.33 1.86 -4.12
CA VAL A 109 24.25 2.99 -4.31
C VAL A 109 25.48 2.91 -3.39
N LEU A 110 25.51 1.91 -2.50
CA LEU A 110 26.64 1.64 -1.62
C LEU A 110 27.68 0.77 -2.34
N THR A 111 28.56 1.41 -3.08
CA THR A 111 29.84 0.86 -3.58
C THR A 111 30.92 1.91 -3.45
#